data_AF-A0A564Z198-F1
#
_entry.id   AF-A0A564Z198-F1
#
_cell.length_a   1.000
_cell.length_b   1.000
_cell.length_c   1.000
_cell.angle_alpha   90.00
_cell.angle_beta   90.00
_cell.angle_gamma   90.00
#
_symmetry.space_group_name_H-M   'P 1'
#
loop_
_entity.id
_entity.type
_entity.pdbx_description
1 polymer ?
#
loop_
_entity_poly.entity_id
_entity_poly.type
_entity_poly.pdbx_seq_one_letter_code
_entity_poly.pdbx_strand_id
1 'polypeptide(L)'
;MNSIGRSSCILLICIFFVRCDDLYSINHMKFEDLRNKSKEMFFHAYNNYMNHAYPADELMPLSCRGRYRGKEPPRGTVDEALGNFSLSLIDSLDTLFIMGEFDEFEKAVIR
;
A
#
# COMPACT_ATOMS: atom_id res chain seq x y z
N MET A 1 21.40 46.77 31.74
CA MET A 1 20.37 46.63 30.69
C MET A 1 20.51 45.36 29.84
N ASN A 2 20.99 44.22 30.37
CA ASN A 2 21.33 43.02 29.55
C ASN A 2 20.61 41.71 29.95
N SER A 3 19.70 41.74 30.93
CA SER A 3 19.01 40.52 31.43
C SER A 3 17.77 40.15 30.60
N ILE A 4 17.06 41.14 30.07
CA ILE A 4 15.79 40.97 29.33
C ILE A 4 16.00 40.29 27.97
N GLY A 5 17.12 40.56 27.29
CA GLY A 5 17.44 39.95 25.99
C GLY A 5 17.79 38.46 26.05
N ARG A 6 18.41 38.00 27.14
CA ARG A 6 18.77 36.58 27.33
C ARG A 6 17.56 35.70 27.61
N SER A 7 16.64 36.17 28.46
CA SER A 7 15.43 35.40 28.80
C SER A 7 14.47 35.29 27.60
N SER A 8 14.40 36.33 26.77
CA SER A 8 13.58 36.33 25.54
C SER A 8 14.11 35.34 24.49
N CYS A 9 15.43 35.25 24.29
CA CYS A 9 16.03 34.26 23.38
C CYS A 9 15.81 32.82 23.84
N ILE A 10 15.88 32.54 25.16
CA ILE A 10 15.63 31.19 25.69
C ILE A 10 14.17 30.79 25.45
N LEU A 11 13.22 31.70 25.68
CA LEU A 11 11.80 31.44 25.45
C LEU A 11 11.51 31.18 23.95
N LEU A 12 12.11 31.96 23.05
CA LEU A 12 12.01 31.74 21.61
C LEU A 12 12.60 30.40 21.18
N ILE A 13 13.76 30.02 21.71
CA ILE A 13 14.39 28.72 21.43
C ILE A 13 13.50 27.57 21.92
N CYS A 14 12.95 27.65 23.13
CA CYS A 14 12.02 26.64 23.65
C CYS A 14 10.74 26.54 22.79
N ILE A 15 10.17 27.67 22.36
CA ILE A 15 9.00 27.67 21.48
C ILE A 15 9.34 27.04 20.12
N PHE A 16 10.51 27.33 19.56
CA PHE A 16 10.96 26.72 18.29
C PHE A 16 11.19 25.21 18.42
N PHE A 17 11.81 24.73 19.50
CA PHE A 17 12.01 23.29 19.73
C PHE A 17 10.67 22.56 19.92
N VAL A 18 9.76 23.08 20.76
CA VAL A 18 8.43 22.48 20.99
C VAL A 18 7.61 22.42 19.69
N ARG A 19 7.65 23.48 18.87
CA ARG A 19 6.95 23.51 17.57
C ARG A 19 7.53 22.52 16.55
N CYS A 20 8.82 22.21 16.63
CA CYS A 20 9.48 21.27 15.73
C CYS A 20 9.08 19.83 16.04
N ASP A 21 9.05 19.46 17.32
CA ASP A 21 8.63 18.13 17.78
C ASP A 21 7.16 17.85 17.45
N ASP A 22 6.27 18.83 17.67
CA ASP A 22 4.84 18.71 17.34
C ASP A 22 4.61 18.55 15.81
N LEU A 23 5.30 19.36 14.99
CA LEU A 23 5.17 19.29 13.53
C LEU A 23 5.73 17.96 12.98
N TYR A 24 6.85 17.47 13.51
CA TYR A 24 7.41 16.18 13.14
C TYR A 24 6.48 15.03 13.51
N SER A 25 5.91 15.06 14.72
CA SER A 25 4.96 14.05 15.21
C SER A 25 3.68 14.00 14.35
N ILE A 26 3.09 15.15 13.99
CA ILE A 26 1.90 15.21 13.13
C ILE A 26 2.19 14.63 11.74
N ASN A 27 3.34 14.99 11.14
CA ASN A 27 3.71 14.44 9.84
C ASN A 27 3.94 12.92 9.92
N HIS A 28 4.62 12.44 10.97
CA HIS A 28 4.86 11.02 11.18
C HIS A 28 3.55 10.23 11.32
N MET A 29 2.61 10.70 12.15
CA MET A 29 1.29 10.06 12.29
C MET A 29 0.55 10.00 10.94
N LYS A 30 0.59 11.09 10.17
CA LYS A 30 -0.04 11.12 8.84
C LYS A 30 0.60 10.13 7.86
N PHE A 31 1.92 9.96 7.90
CA PHE A 31 2.61 8.95 7.07
C PHE A 31 2.22 7.53 7.47
N GLU A 32 2.14 7.23 8.77
CA GLU A 32 1.68 5.93 9.26
C GLU A 32 0.22 5.65 8.86
N ASP A 33 -0.67 6.64 8.98
CA ASP A 33 -2.07 6.50 8.56
C ASP A 33 -2.18 6.20 7.06
N LEU A 34 -1.42 6.93 6.23
CA LEU A 34 -1.40 6.70 4.78
C LEU A 34 -0.83 5.33 4.45
N ARG A 35 0.25 4.91 5.12
CA ARG A 35 0.85 3.58 4.96
C ARG A 35 -0.15 2.48 5.31
N ASN A 36 -0.85 2.61 6.44
CA ASN A 36 -1.87 1.67 6.87
C ASN A 36 -3.05 1.64 5.90
N LYS A 37 -3.45 2.80 5.37
CA LYS A 37 -4.52 2.87 4.37
C LYS A 37 -4.14 2.19 3.06
N SER A 38 -2.90 2.36 2.59
CA SER A 38 -2.38 1.63 1.42
C SER A 38 -2.39 0.12 1.63
N LYS A 39 -2.00 -0.35 2.83
CA LYS A 39 -2.05 -1.77 3.19
C LYS A 39 -3.49 -2.31 3.20
N GLU A 40 -4.44 -1.56 3.76
CA GLU A 40 -5.87 -1.90 3.74
C GLU A 40 -6.39 -2.03 2.30
N MET A 41 -6.04 -1.09 1.42
CA MET A 41 -6.43 -1.12 0.01
C MET A 41 -5.84 -2.31 -0.75
N PHE A 42 -4.57 -2.64 -0.49
CA PHE A 42 -3.93 -3.80 -1.08
C PHE A 42 -4.66 -5.09 -0.70
N PHE A 43 -4.92 -5.30 0.60
CA PHE A 43 -5.63 -6.49 1.05
C PHE A 43 -7.08 -6.53 0.59
N HIS A 44 -7.73 -5.38 0.42
CA HIS A 44 -9.04 -5.33 -0.22
C HIS A 44 -8.99 -5.90 -1.64
N ALA A 45 -8.01 -5.51 -2.45
CA ALA A 45 -7.85 -6.03 -3.82
C ALA A 45 -7.40 -7.49 -3.83
N TYR A 46 -6.33 -7.83 -3.10
CA TYR A 46 -5.73 -9.16 -3.03
C TYR A 46 -6.74 -10.21 -2.55
N ASN A 47 -7.45 -9.97 -1.45
CA ASN A 47 -8.43 -10.93 -0.93
C ASN A 47 -9.59 -11.14 -1.91
N ASN A 48 -10.07 -10.09 -2.58
CA ASN A 48 -11.12 -10.24 -3.59
C ASN A 48 -10.63 -10.99 -4.83
N TYR A 49 -9.37 -10.81 -5.22
CA TYR A 49 -8.76 -11.63 -6.27
C TYR A 49 -8.72 -13.10 -5.84
N MET A 50 -8.21 -13.38 -4.63
CA MET A 50 -8.11 -14.76 -4.12
C MET A 50 -9.47 -15.44 -4.03
N ASN A 51 -10.52 -14.71 -3.64
CA ASN A 51 -11.86 -15.27 -3.46
C ASN A 51 -12.65 -15.45 -4.77
N HIS A 52 -12.45 -14.58 -5.77
CA HIS A 52 -13.34 -14.50 -6.93
C HIS A 52 -12.66 -14.68 -8.28
N ALA A 53 -11.34 -14.62 -8.33
CA ALA A 53 -10.59 -14.64 -9.58
C ALA A 53 -9.50 -15.71 -9.64
N TYR A 54 -8.82 -16.07 -8.55
CA TYR A 54 -7.83 -17.15 -8.57
C TYR A 54 -8.44 -18.46 -9.13
N PRO A 55 -7.82 -19.15 -10.11
CA PRO A 55 -6.45 -18.94 -10.65
C PRO A 55 -6.36 -18.10 -11.94
N ALA A 56 -7.39 -17.33 -12.29
CA ALA A 56 -7.36 -16.43 -13.45
C ALA A 56 -6.27 -15.36 -13.34
N ASP A 57 -5.94 -14.73 -14.46
CA ASP A 57 -4.85 -13.74 -14.52
C ASP A 57 -5.21 -12.43 -13.83
N GLU A 58 -6.48 -11.99 -13.93
CA GLU A 58 -6.96 -10.75 -13.32
C GLU A 58 -8.36 -10.93 -12.71
N LEU A 59 -8.68 -10.08 -11.73
CA LEU A 59 -10.04 -9.90 -11.23
C LEU A 59 -10.79 -8.87 -12.08
N MET A 60 -12.05 -9.17 -12.43
CA MET A 60 -13.01 -8.20 -12.95
C MET A 60 -13.92 -7.72 -11.81
N PRO A 61 -13.59 -6.61 -11.13
CA PRO A 61 -14.14 -6.29 -9.80
C PRO A 61 -15.64 -6.00 -9.80
N LEU A 62 -16.19 -5.43 -10.88
CA LEU A 62 -17.62 -5.13 -10.96
C LEU A 62 -18.49 -6.39 -11.13
N SER A 63 -17.91 -7.45 -11.67
CA SER A 63 -18.61 -8.72 -11.95
C SER A 63 -18.14 -9.87 -11.08
N CYS A 64 -17.25 -9.60 -10.11
CA CYS A 64 -16.67 -10.57 -9.19
C CYS A 64 -16.28 -11.90 -9.86
N ARG A 65 -15.54 -11.83 -10.96
CA ARG A 65 -15.11 -12.99 -11.75
C ARG A 65 -13.68 -12.84 -12.24
N GLY A 66 -13.01 -13.96 -12.51
CA GLY A 66 -11.70 -13.97 -13.16
C GLY A 66 -11.78 -13.59 -14.65
N ARG A 67 -10.72 -12.94 -15.14
CA ARG A 67 -10.43 -12.71 -16.56
C ARG A 67 -9.41 -13.72 -17.05
N TYR A 68 -9.72 -14.40 -18.15
CA TYR A 68 -8.81 -15.38 -18.77
C TYR A 68 -8.47 -14.94 -20.18
N ARG A 69 -7.27 -15.27 -20.64
CA ARG A 69 -6.86 -14.93 -22.01
C ARG A 69 -7.83 -15.54 -23.02
N GLY A 70 -8.39 -14.69 -23.89
CA GLY A 70 -9.25 -15.09 -25.00
C GLY A 70 -10.69 -15.46 -24.64
N LYS A 71 -11.13 -15.30 -23.38
CA LYS A 71 -12.53 -15.54 -23.00
C LYS A 71 -13.40 -14.30 -23.09
N GLU A 72 -12.86 -13.15 -22.73
CA GLU A 72 -13.55 -11.87 -22.80
C GLU A 72 -13.21 -11.11 -24.10
N PRO A 73 -14.06 -10.14 -24.50
CA PRO A 73 -13.69 -9.19 -25.55
C PRO A 73 -12.34 -8.53 -25.23
N PRO A 74 -11.44 -8.41 -26.23
CA PRO A 74 -10.10 -7.88 -26.02
C PRO A 74 -10.14 -6.40 -25.65
N ARG A 75 -9.31 -5.98 -24.68
CA ARG A 75 -9.08 -4.59 -24.29
C ARG A 75 -7.89 -3.94 -25.03
N GLY A 76 -7.44 -4.54 -26.13
CA GLY A 76 -6.23 -4.14 -26.85
C GLY A 76 -4.97 -4.76 -26.25
N THR A 77 -3.85 -4.03 -26.30
CA THR A 77 -2.51 -4.52 -25.91
C THR A 77 -2.41 -4.93 -24.44
N VAL A 78 -3.31 -4.44 -23.58
CA VAL A 78 -3.37 -4.83 -22.16
C VAL A 78 -3.53 -6.34 -22.00
N ASP A 79 -4.33 -6.98 -22.85
CA ASP A 79 -4.58 -8.43 -22.74
C ASP A 79 -3.44 -9.28 -23.33
N GLU A 80 -2.40 -8.67 -23.90
CA GLU A 80 -1.21 -9.39 -24.39
C GLU A 80 -0.37 -9.96 -23.24
N ALA A 81 -0.43 -9.33 -22.06
CA ALA A 81 0.25 -9.80 -20.85
C ALA A 81 -0.43 -11.02 -20.20
N LEU A 82 -1.70 -11.29 -20.54
CA LEU A 82 -2.44 -12.43 -20.01
C LEU A 82 -1.88 -13.74 -20.60
N GLY A 83 -1.65 -14.73 -19.74
CA GLY A 83 -1.09 -16.03 -20.13
C GLY A 83 -1.64 -17.22 -19.37
N ASN A 84 -2.73 -17.04 -18.62
CA ASN A 84 -3.37 -18.02 -17.75
C ASN A 84 -2.41 -18.63 -16.72
N PHE A 85 -1.54 -17.81 -16.15
CA PHE A 85 -0.53 -18.21 -15.15
C PHE A 85 -0.76 -17.53 -13.80
N SER A 86 -1.98 -17.03 -13.55
CA SER A 86 -2.32 -16.29 -12.34
C SER A 86 -1.49 -15.01 -12.20
N LEU A 87 -1.40 -14.23 -13.29
CA LEU A 87 -0.59 -13.00 -13.37
C LEU A 87 -0.68 -12.11 -12.13
N SER A 88 -1.90 -11.79 -11.66
CA SER A 88 -2.11 -10.94 -10.48
C SER A 88 -1.55 -11.56 -9.19
N LEU A 89 -1.57 -12.89 -9.04
CA LEU A 89 -0.97 -13.57 -7.88
C LEU A 89 0.54 -13.37 -7.89
N ILE A 90 1.19 -13.64 -9.03
CA ILE A 90 2.64 -13.50 -9.20
C ILE A 90 3.07 -12.05 -8.95
N ASP A 91 2.35 -11.08 -9.52
CA ASP A 91 2.63 -9.64 -9.36
C ASP A 91 2.46 -9.17 -7.90
N SER A 92 1.66 -9.86 -7.09
CA SER A 92 1.44 -9.51 -5.68
C SER A 92 2.50 -10.05 -4.71
N LEU A 93 3.37 -10.96 -5.14
CA LEU A 93 4.30 -11.67 -4.26
C LEU A 93 5.33 -10.74 -3.61
N ASP A 94 5.95 -9.85 -4.38
CA ASP A 94 6.93 -8.90 -3.84
C ASP A 94 6.30 -7.89 -2.88
N THR A 95 5.06 -7.50 -3.16
CA THR A 95 4.28 -6.57 -2.35
C THR A 95 3.95 -7.17 -1.00
N LEU A 96 3.50 -8.44 -0.95
CA LEU A 96 3.31 -9.18 0.30
C LEU A 96 4.59 -9.20 1.13
N PHE A 97 5.74 -9.50 0.49
CA PHE A 97 7.03 -9.53 1.18
C PHE A 97 7.42 -8.16 1.74
N ILE A 98 7.32 -7.09 0.96
CA ILE A 98 7.63 -5.72 1.38
C ILE A 98 6.71 -5.22 2.50
N MET A 99 5.44 -5.65 2.51
CA MET A 99 4.48 -5.31 3.56
C MET A 99 4.68 -6.10 4.86
N GLY A 100 5.60 -7.07 4.88
CA GLY A 100 5.89 -7.95 6.01
C GLY A 100 4.89 -9.09 6.20
N GLU A 101 4.16 -9.45 5.15
CA GLU A 101 3.08 -10.44 5.16
C GLU A 101 3.59 -11.82 4.77
N PHE A 102 4.56 -12.33 5.53
CA PHE A 102 5.33 -13.52 5.19
C PHE A 102 4.50 -14.81 5.16
N ASP A 103 3.54 -14.97 6.07
CA ASP A 103 2.66 -16.14 6.10
C ASP A 103 1.78 -16.22 4.85
N GLU A 104 1.29 -15.08 4.36
CA GLU A 104 0.47 -15.02 3.15
C GLU A 104 1.33 -15.15 1.89
N PHE A 105 2.53 -14.58 1.90
CA PHE A 105 3.54 -14.80 0.86
C PHE A 105 3.86 -16.28 0.68
N GLU A 106 4.13 -17.02 1.77
CA GLU A 106 4.42 -18.46 1.72
C GLU A 106 3.25 -19.24 1.12
N LYS A 107 2.01 -18.95 1.55
CA LYS A 107 0.80 -19.56 0.98
C LYS A 107 0.65 -19.25 -0.51
N ALA A 108 0.96 -18.03 -0.93
CA ALA A 108 0.85 -17.60 -2.32
C ALA A 108 1.88 -18.29 -3.22
N VAL A 109 3.11 -18.52 -2.73
CA VAL A 109 4.18 -19.20 -3.49
C VAL A 109 3.90 -20.69 -3.72
N ILE A 110 3.18 -21.34 -2.80
CA ILE A 110 2.90 -22.79 -2.85
C ILE A 110 1.66 -23.12 -3.72
N ARG A 111 0.89 -22.12 -4.14
CA ARG A 111 -0.34 -22.26 -4.92
C ARG A 111 -0.15 -22.60 -6.40
#